data_AF-A0A2H6A049-F1
#
_entry.id   AF-A0A2H6A049-F1
#
_cell.length_a   1.000
_cell.length_b   1.000
_cell.length_c   1.000
_cell.angle_alpha   90.00
_cell.angle_beta   90.00
_cell.angle_gamma   90.00
#
_symmetry.space_group_name_H-M   'P 1'
#
loop_
_entity.id
_entity.type
_entity.pdbx_description
1 polymer ?
#
loop_
_entity_poly.entity_id
_entity_poly.type
_entity_poly.pdbx_seq_one_letter_code
_entity_poly.pdbx_strand_id
1 'polypeptide(L)'
;MLSSGALSLAPLPFVLDTAVVSGERVNSYLELVGFNQRRALGFGDHITREEFEQYFPGRVVDVLRRMPTVRVRPNPNFGGLLPFGGRDLREWVVESARAARPGCPMVVFLDGARVGDMETLDIEMLIATNQLEAVEAYGGAAQIPPIFNVTGAECGVLALWTRR
;
A
#
# COMPACT_ATOMS: atom_id res chain seq x y z
N MET A 1 -15.18 -48.04 67.08
CA MET A 1 -15.77 -47.21 66.01
C MET A 1 -14.92 -45.95 65.89
N LEU A 2 -14.10 -45.83 64.85
CA LEU A 2 -13.26 -44.65 64.61
C LEU A 2 -13.94 -43.80 63.53
N SER A 3 -14.25 -42.55 63.86
CA SER A 3 -14.91 -41.60 62.95
C SER A 3 -13.87 -40.97 62.02
N SER A 4 -13.94 -41.27 60.73
CA SER A 4 -13.15 -40.57 59.70
C SER A 4 -13.82 -39.23 59.37
N GLY A 5 -13.23 -38.12 59.80
CA GLY A 5 -13.63 -36.78 59.38
C GLY A 5 -13.00 -36.44 58.03
N ALA A 6 -13.82 -36.02 57.06
CA ALA A 6 -13.33 -35.51 55.78
C ALA A 6 -12.95 -34.02 55.91
N LEU A 7 -11.69 -33.70 55.64
CA LEU A 7 -11.22 -32.31 55.53
C LEU A 7 -11.45 -31.84 54.08
N SER A 8 -12.27 -30.81 53.89
CA SER A 8 -12.45 -30.14 52.59
C SER A 8 -11.64 -28.85 52.59
N LEU A 9 -10.69 -28.74 51.66
CA LEU A 9 -9.91 -27.52 51.45
C LEU A 9 -10.65 -26.62 50.45
N ALA A 10 -10.95 -25.38 50.87
CA ALA A 10 -11.48 -24.36 49.98
C ALA A 10 -10.32 -23.61 49.30
N PRO A 11 -10.36 -23.39 47.98
CA PRO A 11 -9.34 -22.62 47.29
C PRO A 11 -9.35 -21.16 47.76
N LEU A 12 -8.19 -20.64 48.13
CA LEU A 12 -8.02 -19.22 48.46
C LEU A 12 -8.07 -18.40 47.16
N PRO A 13 -9.02 -17.46 47.00
CA PRO A 13 -9.03 -16.58 45.85
C PRO A 13 -7.85 -15.61 45.97
N PHE A 14 -7.03 -15.56 44.92
CA PHE A 14 -6.03 -14.52 44.76
C PHE A 14 -6.47 -13.56 43.65
N VAL A 15 -6.28 -12.27 43.90
CA VAL A 15 -6.62 -11.22 42.93
C VAL A 15 -5.48 -11.16 41.93
N LEU A 16 -5.80 -11.36 40.65
CA LEU A 16 -4.86 -11.15 39.56
C LEU A 16 -4.69 -9.65 39.32
N ASP A 17 -3.45 -9.25 39.04
CA ASP A 17 -3.14 -7.88 38.69
C ASP A 17 -3.78 -7.48 37.35
N THR A 18 -3.96 -6.18 37.13
CA THR A 18 -4.61 -5.68 35.91
C THR A 18 -3.76 -6.03 34.68
N ALA A 19 -4.34 -6.74 33.72
CA ALA A 19 -3.69 -6.98 32.44
C ALA A 19 -3.58 -5.65 31.66
N VAL A 20 -2.35 -5.16 31.47
CA VAL A 20 -2.07 -4.03 30.59
C VAL A 20 -1.94 -4.56 29.16
N VAL A 21 -2.97 -4.36 28.35
CA VAL A 21 -2.92 -4.67 26.92
C VAL A 21 -2.33 -3.47 26.18
N SER A 22 -1.07 -3.61 25.74
CA SER A 22 -0.47 -2.69 24.78
C SER A 22 -0.87 -3.12 23.38
N GLY A 23 -1.94 -2.56 22.83
CA GLY A 23 -2.30 -2.76 21.43
C GLY A 23 -1.40 -1.92 20.53
N GLU A 24 -0.67 -2.56 19.62
CA GLU A 24 -0.13 -1.85 18.46
C GLU A 24 -1.31 -1.25 17.68
N ARG A 25 -1.19 -0.02 17.19
CA ARG A 25 -2.23 0.58 16.34
C ARG A 25 -2.24 -0.19 15.02
N VAL A 26 -2.98 -1.29 14.97
CA VAL A 26 -3.28 -1.96 13.72
C VAL A 26 -4.17 -1.01 12.94
N ASN A 27 -3.70 -0.51 11.80
CA ASN A 27 -4.55 0.28 10.92
C ASN A 27 -5.70 -0.62 10.43
N SER A 28 -6.85 -0.50 11.11
CA SER A 28 -8.03 -1.33 10.87
C SER A 28 -8.53 -1.26 9.43
N TYR A 29 -8.25 -0.16 8.72
CA TYR A 29 -8.61 -0.02 7.32
C TYR A 29 -7.71 -0.86 6.40
N LEU A 30 -6.40 -0.86 6.61
CA LEU A 30 -5.47 -1.67 5.81
C LEU A 30 -5.72 -3.18 5.96
N GLU A 31 -6.15 -3.61 7.14
CA GLU A 31 -6.67 -4.97 7.34
C GLU A 31 -7.97 -5.21 6.56
N LEU A 32 -8.95 -4.30 6.70
CA LEU A 32 -10.26 -4.42 6.06
C LEU A 32 -10.17 -4.53 4.53
N VAL A 33 -9.28 -3.77 3.90
CA VAL A 33 -9.08 -3.80 2.43
C VAL A 33 -8.11 -4.88 1.97
N GLY A 34 -7.62 -5.72 2.90
CA GLY A 34 -6.74 -6.85 2.63
C GLY A 34 -5.31 -6.45 2.24
N PHE A 35 -4.88 -5.22 2.50
CA PHE A 35 -3.50 -4.77 2.23
C PHE A 35 -2.50 -5.63 2.99
N ASN A 36 -2.71 -5.84 4.30
CA ASN A 36 -1.79 -6.61 5.14
C ASN A 36 -1.70 -8.07 4.71
N GLN A 37 -2.82 -8.66 4.28
CA GLN A 37 -2.83 -10.00 3.70
C GLN A 37 -1.97 -10.08 2.44
N ARG A 38 -2.13 -9.14 1.49
CA ARG A 38 -1.34 -9.12 0.26
C ARG A 38 0.14 -8.87 0.52
N ARG A 39 0.45 -7.97 1.46
CA ARG A 39 1.82 -7.71 1.93
C ARG A 39 2.47 -8.98 2.48
N ALA A 40 1.75 -9.74 3.30
CA ALA A 40 2.25 -10.99 3.88
C ALA A 40 2.52 -12.09 2.84
N LEU A 41 1.85 -12.06 1.68
CA LEU A 41 2.12 -12.99 0.57
C LEU A 41 3.45 -12.70 -0.15
N GLY A 42 3.99 -11.49 -0.02
CA GLY A 42 5.33 -11.14 -0.52
C GLY A 42 5.46 -10.89 -2.03
N PHE A 43 4.33 -10.67 -2.72
CA PHE A 43 4.35 -10.28 -4.14
C PHE A 43 4.35 -8.77 -4.31
N GLY A 44 5.17 -8.24 -5.21
CA GLY A 44 5.28 -6.80 -5.40
C GLY A 44 5.96 -6.09 -4.22
N ASP A 45 5.90 -4.77 -4.22
CA ASP A 45 6.38 -3.93 -3.12
C ASP A 45 5.21 -3.31 -2.37
N HIS A 46 5.38 -3.15 -1.06
CA HIS A 46 4.42 -2.51 -0.17
C HIS A 46 5.16 -1.51 0.72
N ILE A 47 4.57 -0.34 0.89
CA ILE A 47 5.08 0.66 1.84
C ILE A 47 3.91 1.32 2.55
N THR A 48 3.96 1.38 3.87
CA THR A 48 2.95 2.08 4.69
C THR A 48 3.42 3.47 5.09
N ARG A 49 2.49 4.27 5.60
CA ARG A 49 2.74 5.59 6.16
C ARG A 49 3.81 5.55 7.25
N GLU A 50 3.73 4.60 8.16
CA GLU A 50 4.71 4.45 9.25
C GLU A 50 6.12 4.22 8.72
N GLU A 51 6.26 3.65 7.52
CA GLU A 51 7.55 3.42 6.87
C GLU A 51 8.02 4.66 6.11
N PHE A 52 7.15 5.29 5.32
CA PHE A 52 7.57 6.44 4.52
C PHE A 52 7.73 7.72 5.32
N GLU A 53 7.00 7.90 6.43
CA GLU A 53 7.17 9.07 7.30
C GLU A 53 8.56 9.15 7.93
N GLN A 54 9.28 8.03 8.04
CA GLN A 54 10.63 7.98 8.59
C GLN A 54 11.65 8.80 7.79
N TYR A 55 11.37 9.07 6.51
CA TYR A 55 12.23 9.88 5.65
C TYR A 55 11.56 11.14 5.11
N PHE A 56 10.40 11.52 5.66
CA PHE A 56 9.71 12.79 5.39
C PHE A 56 9.55 13.15 3.89
N PRO A 57 8.88 12.31 3.09
CA PRO A 57 8.65 12.58 1.67
C PRO A 57 7.84 13.86 1.47
N GLY A 58 8.32 14.75 0.60
CA GLY A 58 7.58 15.96 0.24
C GLY A 58 6.50 15.70 -0.81
N ARG A 59 6.65 14.63 -1.60
CA ARG A 59 5.83 14.31 -2.78
C ARG A 59 5.52 12.83 -2.87
N VAL A 60 4.48 12.45 -3.61
CA VAL A 60 4.09 11.04 -3.78
C VAL A 60 5.20 10.28 -4.52
N VAL A 61 5.81 10.90 -5.52
CA VAL A 61 6.94 10.31 -6.25
C VAL A 61 8.15 10.02 -5.38
N ASP A 62 8.33 10.71 -4.24
CA ASP A 62 9.42 10.42 -3.30
C ASP A 62 9.18 9.10 -2.57
N VAL A 63 7.92 8.77 -2.29
CA VAL A 63 7.51 7.46 -1.77
C VAL A 63 7.75 6.38 -2.83
N LEU A 64 7.27 6.62 -4.06
CA LEU A 64 7.37 5.66 -5.16
C LEU A 64 8.82 5.33 -5.53
N ARG A 65 9.75 6.28 -5.41
CA ARG A 65 11.19 6.06 -5.65
C ARG A 65 11.82 5.02 -4.73
N ARG A 66 11.20 4.72 -3.59
CA ARG A 66 11.68 3.69 -2.66
C ARG A 66 11.20 2.28 -3.01
N MET A 67 10.32 2.13 -4.01
CA MET A 67 9.74 0.85 -4.41
C MET A 67 10.50 0.25 -5.61
N PRO A 68 11.25 -0.86 -5.46
CA PRO A 68 12.03 -1.49 -6.54
C PRO A 68 11.26 -1.89 -7.82
N THR A 69 9.94 -2.03 -7.74
CA THR A 69 9.03 -2.35 -8.85
C THR A 69 8.67 -1.11 -9.66
N VAL A 70 8.94 0.09 -9.14
CA VAL A 70 8.57 1.37 -9.74
C VAL A 70 9.83 2.11 -10.20
N ARG A 71 9.77 2.66 -11.42
CA ARG A 71 10.78 3.58 -11.92
C ARG A 71 10.15 4.96 -12.06
N VAL A 72 10.77 5.95 -11.42
CA VAL A 72 10.40 7.36 -11.52
C VAL A 72 11.52 8.11 -12.22
N ARG A 73 11.20 8.89 -13.26
CA ARG A 73 12.17 9.72 -13.99
C ARG A 73 11.58 11.08 -14.38
N PRO A 74 12.39 12.12 -14.59
CA PRO A 74 11.90 13.38 -15.13
C PRO A 74 11.11 13.16 -16.43
N ASN A 75 10.02 13.89 -16.62
CA ASN A 75 9.27 13.83 -17.87
C ASN A 75 9.97 14.63 -18.98
N PRO A 76 10.50 13.97 -20.03
CA PRO A 76 11.14 14.67 -21.14
C PRO A 76 10.14 15.50 -21.98
N ASN A 77 8.83 15.23 -21.86
CA ASN A 77 7.77 15.95 -22.56
C ASN A 77 7.05 16.98 -21.67
N PHE A 78 7.62 17.35 -20.51
CA PHE A 78 7.00 18.36 -19.64
C PHE A 78 6.77 19.68 -20.38
N GLY A 79 5.54 20.19 -20.35
CA GLY A 79 5.09 21.35 -21.12
C GLY A 79 4.89 21.10 -22.62
N GLY A 80 5.09 19.86 -23.09
CA GLY A 80 4.84 19.42 -24.46
C GLY A 80 3.36 19.12 -24.74
N LEU A 81 3.04 18.76 -25.99
CA LEU A 81 1.68 18.36 -26.39
C LEU A 81 1.43 16.89 -26.05
N LEU A 82 0.24 16.58 -25.53
CA LEU A 82 -0.23 15.19 -25.39
C LEU A 82 -0.86 14.71 -26.72
N PRO A 83 -0.87 13.39 -26.99
CA PRO A 83 -1.44 12.82 -28.22
C PRO A 83 -2.91 13.17 -28.47
N PHE A 84 -3.67 13.42 -27.38
CA PHE A 84 -5.10 13.74 -27.43
C PHE A 84 -5.39 15.25 -27.24
N GLY A 85 -4.36 16.09 -27.33
CA GLY A 85 -4.45 17.53 -27.07
C GLY A 85 -4.20 17.90 -25.61
N GLY A 86 -3.98 19.19 -25.36
CA GLY A 86 -3.55 19.69 -24.04
C GLY A 86 -2.03 19.65 -23.83
N ARG A 87 -1.58 20.13 -22.68
CA ARG A 87 -0.17 20.16 -22.28
C ARG A 87 0.11 19.04 -21.28
N ASP A 88 1.24 18.36 -21.44
CA ASP A 88 1.70 17.39 -20.45
C ASP A 88 2.32 18.14 -19.27
N LEU A 89 1.56 18.29 -18.18
CA LEU A 89 1.99 18.99 -16.97
C LEU A 89 2.64 18.07 -15.94
N ARG A 90 2.80 16.78 -16.25
CA ARG A 90 3.43 15.83 -15.33
C ARG A 90 4.92 16.11 -15.29
N GLU A 91 5.44 16.48 -14.14
CA GLU A 91 6.88 16.67 -13.95
C GLU A 91 7.64 15.33 -13.98
N TRP A 92 6.95 14.23 -13.65
CA TRP A 92 7.54 12.91 -13.49
C TRP A 92 6.78 11.87 -14.31
N VAL A 93 7.54 10.96 -14.94
CA VAL A 93 7.02 9.73 -15.52
C VAL A 93 7.23 8.60 -14.51
N VAL A 94 6.15 7.88 -14.24
CA VAL A 94 6.12 6.69 -13.38
C VAL A 94 5.81 5.49 -14.26
N GLU A 95 6.67 4.48 -14.23
CA GLU A 95 6.56 3.29 -15.06
C GLU A 95 7.01 2.06 -14.28
N SER A 96 6.65 0.87 -14.74
CA SER A 96 7.14 -0.35 -14.11
C SER A 96 8.63 -0.54 -14.38
N ALA A 97 9.38 -0.81 -13.32
CA ALA A 97 10.78 -1.19 -13.40
C ALA A 97 10.96 -2.64 -13.87
N ARG A 98 9.90 -3.46 -13.81
CA ARG A 98 9.93 -4.91 -14.03
C ARG A 98 9.20 -5.38 -15.30
N ALA A 99 8.51 -4.47 -16.00
CA ALA A 99 7.80 -4.82 -17.21
C ALA A 99 8.76 -5.29 -18.33
N ALA A 100 8.24 -6.15 -19.21
CA ALA A 100 9.02 -6.73 -20.32
C ALA A 100 9.46 -5.69 -21.37
N ARG A 101 8.78 -4.55 -21.45
CA ARG A 101 9.11 -3.44 -22.35
C ARG A 101 9.50 -2.18 -21.55
N PRO A 102 10.46 -1.37 -22.04
CA PRO A 102 10.75 -0.06 -21.47
C PRO A 102 9.53 0.87 -21.56
N GLY A 103 9.40 1.83 -20.63
CA GLY A 103 8.32 2.82 -20.68
C GLY A 103 6.92 2.24 -20.53
N CYS A 104 6.75 1.21 -19.70
CA CYS A 104 5.47 0.54 -19.49
C CYS A 104 4.66 1.25 -18.39
N PRO A 105 3.57 1.98 -18.71
CA PRO A 105 2.78 2.71 -17.73
C PRO A 105 1.96 1.76 -16.86
N MET A 106 2.02 1.94 -15.54
CA MET A 106 1.26 1.11 -14.59
C MET A 106 -0.18 1.60 -14.49
N VAL A 107 -1.13 0.68 -14.31
CA VAL A 107 -2.54 1.02 -14.01
C VAL A 107 -2.64 1.49 -12.56
N VAL A 108 -3.39 2.56 -12.32
CA VAL A 108 -3.52 3.17 -10.99
C VAL A 108 -4.90 2.88 -10.40
N PHE A 109 -4.88 2.40 -9.16
CA PHE A 109 -6.05 2.24 -8.30
C PHE A 109 -5.94 3.19 -7.10
N LEU A 110 -7.04 3.81 -6.72
CA LEU A 110 -7.18 4.60 -5.50
C LEU A 110 -8.32 3.98 -4.68
N ASP A 111 -8.01 3.53 -3.46
CA ASP A 111 -8.96 2.82 -2.58
C ASP A 111 -9.69 1.65 -3.28
N GLY A 112 -8.98 0.93 -4.13
CA GLY A 112 -9.52 -0.21 -4.90
C GLY A 112 -10.33 0.17 -6.14
N ALA A 113 -10.56 1.45 -6.41
CA ALA A 113 -11.18 1.91 -7.66
C ALA A 113 -10.12 2.23 -8.72
N ARG A 114 -10.29 1.74 -9.96
CA ARG A 114 -9.41 2.10 -11.08
C ARG A 114 -9.63 3.57 -11.45
N VAL A 115 -8.58 4.37 -11.40
CA VAL A 115 -8.64 5.82 -11.71
C VAL A 115 -7.93 6.22 -12.99
N GLY A 116 -7.11 5.32 -13.56
CA GLY A 116 -6.40 5.59 -14.81
C GLY A 116 -5.12 4.78 -14.91
N ASP A 117 -4.13 5.32 -15.60
CA ASP A 117 -2.80 4.76 -15.78
C ASP A 117 -1.76 5.87 -15.86
N MET A 118 -0.49 5.50 -15.67
CA MET A 118 0.62 6.46 -15.68
C MET A 118 1.02 6.95 -17.06
N GLU A 119 0.26 6.64 -18.12
CA GLU A 119 0.49 7.25 -19.44
C GLU A 119 -0.03 8.68 -19.49
N THR A 120 -1.11 8.97 -18.76
CA THR A 120 -1.79 10.27 -18.80
C THR A 120 -2.08 10.88 -17.43
N LEU A 121 -2.21 10.06 -16.39
CA LEU A 121 -2.52 10.52 -15.04
C LEU A 121 -1.32 11.24 -14.41
N ASP A 122 -1.58 12.37 -13.75
CA ASP A 122 -0.60 13.03 -12.87
C ASP A 122 -0.84 12.56 -11.42
N ILE A 123 0.10 11.75 -10.91
CA ILE A 123 0.01 11.18 -9.57
C ILE A 123 0.03 12.24 -8.47
N GLU A 124 0.71 13.37 -8.71
CA GLU A 124 0.85 14.46 -7.75
C GLU A 124 -0.42 15.32 -7.68
N MET A 125 -1.20 15.34 -8.75
CA MET A 125 -2.54 15.97 -8.76
C MET A 125 -3.63 15.04 -8.24
N LEU A 126 -3.42 13.72 -8.30
CA LEU A 126 -4.40 12.73 -7.84
C LEU A 126 -4.55 12.74 -6.31
N ILE A 127 -3.42 12.71 -5.59
CA ILE A 127 -3.41 12.57 -4.13
C ILE A 127 -2.19 13.27 -3.54
N ALA A 128 -2.36 13.92 -2.39
CA ALA A 128 -1.25 14.49 -1.64
C ALA A 128 -0.62 13.45 -0.68
N THR A 129 0.70 13.55 -0.43
CA THR A 129 1.43 12.63 0.47
C THR A 129 0.83 12.54 1.88
N ASN A 130 0.25 13.62 2.39
CA ASN A 130 -0.41 13.65 3.70
C ASN A 130 -1.78 12.93 3.74
N GLN A 131 -2.33 12.55 2.58
CA GLN A 131 -3.55 11.77 2.45
C GLN A 131 -3.28 10.28 2.18
N LEU A 132 -2.04 9.91 1.88
CA LEU A 132 -1.65 8.55 1.50
C LEU A 132 -1.43 7.65 2.71
N GLU A 133 -2.06 6.50 2.84
CA GLU A 133 -1.86 5.60 3.97
C GLU A 133 -0.89 4.47 3.65
N ALA A 134 -0.98 3.93 2.44
CA ALA A 134 -0.09 2.90 1.96
C ALA A 134 -0.07 2.88 0.44
N VAL A 135 0.98 2.26 -0.12
CA VAL A 135 1.12 1.99 -1.54
C VAL A 135 1.47 0.52 -1.74
N GLU A 136 0.84 -0.08 -2.74
CA GLU A 136 1.23 -1.37 -3.31
C GLU A 136 1.67 -1.17 -4.76
N ALA A 137 2.75 -1.82 -5.16
CA ALA A 137 3.23 -1.80 -6.53
C ALA A 137 3.52 -3.23 -7.02
N TYR A 138 2.86 -3.62 -8.10
CA TYR A 138 2.99 -4.94 -8.71
C TYR A 138 3.58 -4.79 -10.11
N GLY A 139 4.79 -5.32 -10.31
CA GLY A 139 5.59 -5.05 -11.52
C GLY A 139 5.24 -5.85 -12.77
N GLY A 140 4.26 -6.75 -12.72
CA GLY A 140 3.84 -7.56 -13.86
C GLY A 140 2.73 -8.57 -13.54
N ALA A 141 2.08 -9.09 -14.58
CA ALA A 141 0.85 -9.91 -14.51
C ALA A 141 0.91 -11.08 -13.50
N ALA A 142 2.06 -11.74 -13.35
CA ALA A 142 2.20 -12.88 -12.45
C ALA A 142 2.12 -12.52 -10.95
N GLN A 143 2.36 -11.25 -10.61
CA GLN A 143 2.34 -10.75 -9.23
C GLN A 143 1.05 -10.02 -8.90
N ILE A 144 0.22 -9.71 -9.91
CA ILE A 144 -0.97 -8.88 -9.73
C ILE A 144 -2.07 -9.67 -9.01
N PRO A 145 -2.54 -9.20 -7.85
CA PRO A 145 -3.67 -9.80 -7.15
C PRO A 145 -4.94 -9.80 -8.02
N PRO A 146 -5.83 -10.80 -7.89
CA PRO A 146 -7.05 -10.89 -8.71
C PRO A 146 -7.94 -9.64 -8.69
N ILE A 147 -8.00 -8.92 -7.56
CA ILE A 147 -8.78 -7.67 -7.42
C ILE A 147 -8.28 -6.54 -8.34
N PHE A 148 -7.02 -6.59 -8.76
CA PHE A 148 -6.41 -5.60 -9.64
C PHE A 148 -6.16 -6.13 -11.06
N ASN A 149 -6.56 -7.37 -11.36
CA ASN A 149 -6.35 -7.97 -12.67
C ASN A 149 -7.39 -7.46 -13.67
N VAL A 150 -7.08 -6.32 -14.29
CA VAL A 150 -7.90 -5.66 -15.30
C VAL A 150 -7.18 -5.62 -16.65
N THR A 151 -7.93 -5.45 -17.73
CA THR A 151 -7.34 -5.20 -19.05
C THR A 151 -6.43 -3.96 -19.00
N GLY A 152 -5.23 -4.05 -19.58
CA GLY A 152 -4.23 -2.98 -19.55
C GLY A 152 -3.24 -3.06 -18.37
N ALA A 153 -3.43 -3.99 -17.42
CA ALA A 153 -2.54 -4.16 -16.27
C ALA A 153 -1.25 -4.95 -16.58
N GLU A 154 -0.96 -5.28 -17.84
CA GLU A 154 0.24 -6.04 -18.22
C GLU A 154 1.55 -5.34 -17.82
N CYS A 155 1.53 -4.01 -17.78
CA CYS A 155 2.65 -3.19 -17.34
C CYS A 155 2.79 -3.13 -15.81
N GLY A 156 1.81 -3.61 -15.05
CA GLY A 156 1.81 -3.53 -13.59
C GLY A 156 0.70 -2.66 -13.02
N VAL A 157 0.60 -2.66 -11.70
CA VAL A 157 -0.43 -1.96 -10.91
C VAL A 157 0.22 -1.12 -9.82
N LEU A 158 -0.23 0.11 -9.65
CA LEU A 158 -0.04 0.94 -8.46
C LEU A 158 -1.37 1.05 -7.73
N ALA A 159 -1.46 0.54 -6.51
CA ALA A 159 -2.62 0.70 -5.65
C ALA A 159 -2.29 1.67 -4.51
N LEU A 160 -3.07 2.74 -4.41
CA LEU A 160 -2.94 3.79 -3.41
C LEU A 160 -4.10 3.68 -2.42
N TRP A 161 -3.79 3.70 -1.13
CA TRP A 161 -4.79 3.67 -0.06
C TRP A 161 -4.82 5.03 0.62
N THR A 162 -6.00 5.61 0.81
CA THR A 162 -6.11 6.88 1.54
C THR A 162 -6.15 6.64 3.04
N ARG A 163 -5.70 7.64 3.79
CA ARG A 163 -5.90 7.73 5.24
C ARG A 163 -7.38 7.78 5.59
N ARG A 164 -7.73 7.18 6.74
CA ARG A 164 -9.07 7.25 7.35
C ARG A 164 -9.02 7.95 8.71
#